data_AF-A0A5C6A6D0-F1
#
_entry.id   AF-A0A5C6A6D0-F1
#
_cell.length_a   1.000
_cell.length_b   1.000
_cell.length_c   1.000
_cell.angle_alpha   90.00
_cell.angle_beta   90.00
_cell.angle_gamma   90.00
#
_symmetry.space_group_name_H-M   'P 1'
#
loop_
_entity.id
_entity.type
_entity.pdbx_description
1 polymer ?
#
loop_
_entity_poly.entity_id
_entity_poly.type
_entity_poly.pdbx_seq_one_letter_code
_entity_poly.pdbx_strand_id
1 'polypeptide(L)'
;MALEVELIDGRRTAYIREESDIFEIQTIQGIESLWVMSECRGWLREPLRLPELKVLYVSSSTLPIIQLIDSGCIARLEWILIAASPGSLTGLSSIDILKSLSRLKVRQQRLEQDEVTWIHRQTDIKFLSLTDLPIDDTVLAALNCKSSLRRLDVYGTNVRFESNAIEACRFEYVRSLDISNTHVGSSGASRICTAFPNIERLIATGTRLTSSDVSEIRRLPKLRVLETGYKELDFDNVNDAFWDL
;
A
#
# COMPACT_ATOMS: atom_id res chain seq x y z
N MET A 1 -2.86 -30.56 2.46
CA MET A 1 -1.46 -30.52 2.02
C MET A 1 -0.63 -29.89 3.13
N ALA A 2 0.61 -30.36 3.32
CA ALA A 2 1.52 -29.74 4.30
C ALA A 2 1.75 -28.26 3.94
N LEU A 3 1.97 -27.44 4.95
CA LEU A 3 2.15 -26.02 4.78
C LEU A 3 3.52 -25.71 4.18
N GLU A 4 3.53 -24.94 3.08
CA GLU A 4 4.76 -24.56 2.39
C GLU A 4 5.43 -23.40 3.14
N VAL A 5 6.73 -23.56 3.42
CA VAL A 5 7.54 -22.54 4.07
C VAL A 5 8.86 -22.37 3.33
N GLU A 6 9.13 -21.14 2.90
CA GLU A 6 10.32 -20.78 2.13
C GLU A 6 11.08 -19.62 2.79
N LEU A 7 12.33 -19.39 2.37
CA LEU A 7 13.04 -18.15 2.69
C LEU A 7 12.89 -17.16 1.54
N ILE A 8 12.20 -16.05 1.79
CA ILE A 8 12.09 -14.93 0.85
C ILE A 8 12.72 -13.72 1.51
N ASP A 9 13.76 -13.16 0.89
CA ASP A 9 14.53 -12.03 1.40
C ASP A 9 14.97 -12.17 2.86
N GLY A 10 15.39 -13.39 3.23
CA GLY A 10 15.83 -13.71 4.58
C GLY A 10 14.71 -13.86 5.60
N ARG A 11 13.44 -13.73 5.21
CA ARG A 11 12.28 -14.01 6.08
C ARG A 11 11.76 -15.41 5.83
N ARG A 12 11.41 -16.10 6.92
CA ARG A 12 10.69 -17.36 6.85
C ARG A 12 9.22 -17.08 6.49
N THR A 13 8.84 -17.44 5.28
CA THR A 13 7.54 -17.12 4.67
C THR A 13 6.68 -18.35 4.59
N ALA A 14 5.48 -18.29 5.17
CA ALA A 14 4.48 -19.34 5.13
C ALA A 14 3.37 -19.01 4.12
N TYR A 15 2.88 -20.01 3.41
CA TYR A 15 1.81 -19.86 2.41
C TYR A 15 0.52 -20.57 2.82
N ILE A 16 -0.59 -19.84 2.79
CA ILE A 16 -1.94 -20.39 2.94
C ILE A 16 -2.60 -20.40 1.55
N ARG A 17 -2.90 -21.60 1.07
CA ARG A 17 -3.60 -21.91 -0.19
C ARG A 17 -4.80 -22.81 0.09
N GLU A 18 -5.60 -23.10 -0.93
CA GLU A 18 -6.90 -23.79 -0.80
C GLU A 18 -6.84 -25.13 -0.05
N GLU A 19 -5.70 -25.82 -0.11
CA GLU A 19 -5.48 -27.13 0.52
C GLU A 19 -4.51 -27.12 1.70
N SER A 20 -4.05 -25.96 2.17
CA SER A 20 -3.08 -25.87 3.27
C SER A 20 -3.67 -26.37 4.59
N ASP A 21 -2.93 -27.19 5.33
CA ASP A 21 -3.25 -27.49 6.73
C ASP A 21 -2.82 -26.31 7.62
N ILE A 22 -3.76 -25.40 7.88
CA ILE A 22 -3.47 -24.17 8.62
C ILE A 22 -3.17 -24.45 10.10
N PHE A 23 -3.60 -25.58 10.68
CA PHE A 23 -3.24 -25.90 12.06
C PHE A 23 -1.74 -26.17 12.21
N GLU A 24 -1.10 -26.66 11.15
CA GLU A 24 0.34 -26.84 11.09
C GLU A 24 1.07 -25.50 11.29
N ILE A 25 0.53 -24.37 10.79
CA ILE A 25 1.22 -23.07 10.84
C ILE A 25 1.52 -22.62 12.27
N GLN A 26 0.63 -22.91 13.22
CA GLN A 26 0.81 -22.52 14.61
C GLN A 26 1.93 -23.32 15.31
N THR A 27 2.33 -24.45 14.73
CA THR A 27 3.43 -25.27 15.23
C THR A 27 4.79 -24.83 14.69
N ILE A 28 4.79 -24.01 13.62
CA ILE A 28 6.01 -23.58 12.95
C ILE A 28 6.56 -22.31 13.61
N GLN A 29 7.74 -22.43 14.20
CA GLN A 29 8.39 -21.30 14.87
C GLN A 29 9.03 -20.31 13.89
N GLY A 30 9.06 -19.03 14.27
CA GLY A 30 9.82 -18.02 13.53
C GLY A 30 9.27 -17.68 12.15
N ILE A 31 7.97 -17.85 11.92
CA ILE A 31 7.32 -17.31 10.72
C ILE A 31 7.33 -15.77 10.81
N GLU A 32 8.01 -15.14 9.86
CA GLU A 32 8.13 -13.68 9.76
C GLU A 32 7.23 -13.09 8.67
N SER A 33 6.83 -13.90 7.69
CA SER A 33 5.91 -13.51 6.63
C SER A 33 4.81 -14.54 6.41
N LEU A 34 3.58 -14.07 6.20
CA LEU A 34 2.43 -14.90 5.88
C LEU A 34 1.77 -14.43 4.60
N TRP A 35 1.63 -15.33 3.63
CA TRP A 35 1.00 -15.09 2.33
C TRP A 35 -0.28 -15.91 2.23
N VAL A 36 -1.42 -15.24 2.32
CA VAL A 36 -2.74 -15.84 2.16
C VAL A 36 -3.19 -15.59 0.73
N MET A 37 -3.32 -16.63 -0.08
CA MET A 37 -3.56 -16.51 -1.52
C MET A 37 -4.89 -17.12 -1.98
N SER A 38 -5.73 -17.54 -1.03
CA SER A 38 -7.04 -18.12 -1.31
C SER A 38 -8.00 -17.85 -0.15
N GLU A 39 -9.28 -18.04 -0.42
CA GLU A 39 -10.32 -17.90 0.59
C GLU A 39 -10.11 -18.86 1.76
N CYS A 40 -10.26 -18.33 2.97
CA CYS A 40 -10.15 -19.11 4.20
C CYS A 40 -11.53 -19.59 4.67
N ARG A 41 -12.16 -20.55 3.99
CA ARG A 41 -13.58 -20.89 4.22
C ARG A 41 -13.86 -21.72 5.48
N GLY A 42 -14.01 -21.06 6.63
CA GLY A 42 -14.60 -21.68 7.84
C GLY A 42 -13.61 -22.49 8.68
N TRP A 43 -12.35 -22.04 8.75
CA TRP A 43 -11.24 -22.86 9.23
C TRP A 43 -10.66 -22.45 10.60
N LEU A 44 -10.73 -21.16 10.97
CA LEU A 44 -10.14 -20.67 12.21
C LEU A 44 -11.16 -20.73 13.35
N ARG A 45 -10.88 -21.55 14.36
CA ARG A 45 -11.57 -21.48 15.66
C ARG A 45 -11.10 -20.28 16.48
N GLU A 46 -9.85 -19.89 16.27
CA GLU A 46 -9.18 -18.77 16.92
C GLU A 46 -8.15 -18.15 15.96
N PRO A 47 -7.83 -16.84 16.11
CA PRO A 47 -6.82 -16.19 15.27
C PRO A 47 -5.42 -16.80 15.42
N LEU A 48 -4.63 -16.77 14.35
CA LEU A 48 -3.26 -17.28 14.36
C LEU A 48 -2.35 -16.45 15.26
N ARG A 49 -1.58 -17.15 16.10
CA ARG A 49 -0.56 -16.54 16.97
C ARG A 49 0.83 -16.73 16.37
N LEU A 50 1.27 -15.75 15.60
CA LEU A 50 2.57 -15.73 14.92
C LEU A 50 3.42 -14.58 15.50
N PRO A 51 4.13 -14.81 16.63
CA PRO A 51 4.72 -13.71 17.39
C PRO A 51 5.85 -12.97 16.66
N GLU A 52 6.48 -13.59 15.67
CA GLU A 52 7.55 -12.98 14.86
C GLU A 52 7.04 -12.40 13.54
N LEU A 53 5.72 -12.40 13.30
CA LEU A 53 5.14 -11.95 12.05
C LEU A 53 5.35 -10.45 11.85
N LYS A 54 5.99 -10.09 10.73
CA LYS A 54 6.26 -8.71 10.31
C LYS A 54 5.58 -8.36 8.99
N VAL A 55 5.34 -9.35 8.13
CA VAL A 55 4.82 -9.14 6.78
C VAL A 55 3.56 -9.96 6.58
N LEU A 56 2.46 -9.31 6.22
CA LEU A 56 1.22 -9.96 5.86
C LEU A 56 0.84 -9.61 4.42
N TYR A 57 0.72 -10.63 3.57
CA TYR A 57 0.15 -10.52 2.24
C TYR A 57 -1.18 -11.28 2.19
N VAL A 58 -2.24 -10.60 1.76
CA VAL A 58 -3.57 -11.19 1.59
C VAL A 58 -4.05 -10.93 0.17
N SER A 59 -4.27 -12.01 -0.56
CA SER A 59 -4.87 -12.00 -1.88
C SER A 59 -5.99 -13.03 -1.96
N SER A 60 -7.07 -12.68 -2.67
CA SER A 60 -8.19 -13.58 -2.94
C SER A 60 -8.84 -14.16 -1.67
N SER A 61 -8.89 -13.38 -0.58
CA SER A 61 -9.51 -13.76 0.69
C SER A 61 -10.48 -12.69 1.17
N THR A 62 -11.63 -13.09 1.70
CA THR A 62 -12.61 -12.16 2.31
C THR A 62 -12.55 -12.15 3.84
N LEU A 63 -11.66 -12.96 4.42
CA LEU A 63 -11.52 -13.03 5.87
C LEU A 63 -10.88 -11.73 6.40
N PRO A 64 -11.51 -11.05 7.38
CA PRO A 64 -10.91 -9.90 8.05
C PRO A 64 -9.59 -10.26 8.72
N ILE A 65 -8.58 -9.41 8.59
CA ILE A 65 -7.24 -9.62 9.19
C ILE A 65 -7.34 -9.83 10.70
N ILE A 66 -8.26 -9.12 11.37
CA ILE A 66 -8.50 -9.25 12.81
C ILE A 66 -9.08 -10.62 13.23
N GLN A 67 -9.64 -11.37 12.30
CA GLN A 67 -10.09 -12.75 12.52
C GLN A 67 -9.00 -13.76 12.12
N LEU A 68 -8.13 -13.38 11.18
CA LEU A 68 -7.02 -14.20 10.72
C LEU A 68 -5.87 -14.25 11.74
N ILE A 69 -5.45 -13.10 12.26
CA ILE A 69 -4.25 -12.95 13.11
C ILE A 69 -4.63 -12.34 14.46
N ASP A 70 -4.02 -12.85 15.53
CA ASP A 70 -4.17 -12.29 16.88
C ASP A 70 -3.73 -10.82 16.92
N SER A 71 -4.47 -9.96 17.62
CA SER A 71 -4.21 -8.51 17.64
C SER A 71 -2.84 -8.13 18.20
N GLY A 72 -2.28 -8.93 19.12
CA GLY A 72 -0.93 -8.75 19.62
C GLY A 72 0.14 -9.01 18.56
N CYS A 73 -0.14 -9.89 17.59
CA CYS A 73 0.72 -10.13 16.43
C CYS A 73 0.53 -9.04 15.36
N ILE A 74 -0.72 -8.61 15.11
CA ILE A 74 -1.02 -7.50 14.17
C ILE A 74 -0.26 -6.23 14.57
N ALA A 75 -0.18 -5.93 15.87
CA ALA A 75 0.52 -4.74 16.39
C ALA A 75 2.02 -4.68 16.04
N ARG A 76 2.61 -5.81 15.62
CA ARG A 76 4.03 -5.94 15.24
C ARG A 76 4.26 -5.88 13.72
N LEU A 77 3.18 -5.90 12.92
CA LEU A 77 3.30 -5.88 11.47
C LEU A 77 4.02 -4.61 11.00
N GLU A 78 5.03 -4.83 10.17
CA GLU A 78 5.77 -3.78 9.50
C GLU A 78 5.18 -3.51 8.12
N TRP A 79 4.77 -4.57 7.41
CA TRP A 79 4.29 -4.53 6.03
C TRP A 79 2.91 -5.21 5.92
N ILE A 80 1.96 -4.51 5.32
CA ILE A 80 0.65 -5.07 4.96
C ILE A 80 0.44 -4.86 3.46
N LEU A 81 0.24 -5.95 2.72
CA LEU A 81 -0.18 -5.94 1.33
C LEU A 81 -1.53 -6.65 1.20
N ILE A 82 -2.52 -5.98 0.60
CA ILE A 82 -3.85 -6.54 0.38
C ILE A 82 -4.25 -6.30 -1.08
N ALA A 83 -4.57 -7.36 -1.81
CA ALA A 83 -4.98 -7.31 -3.22
C ALA A 83 -6.24 -8.15 -3.44
N ALA A 84 -7.23 -7.63 -4.19
CA ALA A 84 -8.45 -8.35 -4.56
C ALA A 84 -9.07 -9.21 -3.42
N SER A 85 -9.30 -8.59 -2.26
CA SER A 85 -9.60 -9.25 -0.97
C SER A 85 -10.63 -8.46 -0.16
N PRO A 86 -11.84 -8.26 -0.71
CA PRO A 86 -12.82 -7.33 -0.13
C PRO A 86 -13.18 -7.75 1.30
N GLY A 87 -13.18 -6.78 2.23
CA GLY A 87 -13.47 -7.01 3.65
C GLY A 87 -12.26 -7.41 4.50
N SER A 88 -11.07 -7.64 3.93
CA SER A 88 -9.89 -8.00 4.75
C SER A 88 -9.45 -6.91 5.73
N LEU A 89 -9.69 -5.63 5.44
CA LEU A 89 -9.39 -4.53 6.35
C LEU A 89 -10.49 -4.30 7.41
N THR A 90 -11.64 -4.98 7.29
CA THR A 90 -12.80 -4.73 8.15
C THR A 90 -12.45 -4.98 9.62
N GLY A 91 -12.82 -4.03 10.47
CA GLY A 91 -12.57 -4.09 11.91
C GLY A 91 -11.15 -3.72 12.35
N LEU A 92 -10.21 -3.45 11.43
CA LEU A 92 -8.90 -2.88 11.81
C LEU A 92 -9.02 -1.52 12.47
N SER A 93 -10.14 -0.81 12.29
CA SER A 93 -10.42 0.44 13.00
C SER A 93 -10.37 0.30 14.53
N SER A 94 -10.57 -0.91 15.07
CA SER A 94 -10.40 -1.24 16.50
C SER A 94 -8.94 -1.30 16.97
N ILE A 95 -7.99 -1.39 16.04
CA ILE A 95 -6.56 -1.39 16.29
C ILE A 95 -6.03 -0.01 15.86
N ASP A 96 -5.78 0.86 16.84
CA ASP A 96 -5.62 2.30 16.64
C ASP A 96 -4.48 2.67 15.66
N ILE A 97 -3.23 2.60 16.13
CA ILE A 97 -2.02 2.93 15.37
C ILE A 97 -1.07 1.74 15.39
N LEU A 98 -0.71 1.25 14.20
CA LEU A 98 0.33 0.23 14.06
C LEU A 98 1.70 0.91 14.03
N LYS A 99 2.31 1.10 15.20
CA LYS A 99 3.58 1.83 15.37
C LYS A 99 4.76 1.28 14.56
N SER A 100 4.72 -0.01 14.23
CA SER A 100 5.74 -0.68 13.43
C SER A 100 5.45 -0.62 11.92
N LEU A 101 4.21 -0.28 11.53
CA LEU A 101 3.78 -0.31 10.14
C LEU A 101 4.46 0.80 9.34
N SER A 102 5.34 0.39 8.44
CA SER A 102 6.09 1.29 7.57
C SER A 102 5.70 1.16 6.10
N ARG A 103 5.06 0.05 5.71
CA ARG A 103 4.64 -0.21 4.34
C ARG A 103 3.19 -0.69 4.30
N LEU A 104 2.34 0.03 3.57
CA LEU A 104 0.94 -0.32 3.35
C LEU A 104 0.63 -0.29 1.86
N LYS A 105 0.15 -1.41 1.33
CA LYS A 105 -0.35 -1.53 -0.03
C LYS A 105 -1.77 -2.09 -0.03
N VAL A 106 -2.66 -1.38 -0.69
CA VAL A 106 -4.06 -1.73 -0.83
C VAL A 106 -4.42 -1.62 -2.30
N ARG A 107 -4.78 -2.74 -2.91
CA ARG A 107 -5.07 -2.85 -4.34
C ARG A 107 -6.43 -3.48 -4.59
N GLN A 108 -7.18 -2.90 -5.53
CA GLN A 108 -8.44 -3.46 -6.02
C GLN A 108 -9.41 -3.83 -4.87
N GLN A 109 -9.54 -2.91 -3.92
CA GLN A 109 -10.48 -3.01 -2.80
C GLN A 109 -11.63 -2.05 -2.98
N ARG A 110 -12.76 -2.37 -2.36
CA ARG A 110 -13.79 -1.39 -2.04
C ARG A 110 -13.64 -1.02 -0.56
N LEU A 111 -13.08 0.17 -0.30
CA LEU A 111 -12.91 0.67 1.05
C LEU A 111 -14.18 1.37 1.52
N GLU A 112 -14.67 0.97 2.69
CA GLU A 112 -15.70 1.65 3.45
C GLU A 112 -15.07 2.76 4.33
N GLN A 113 -15.92 3.63 4.88
CA GLN A 113 -15.47 4.83 5.60
C GLN A 113 -14.53 4.51 6.79
N ASP A 114 -14.78 3.43 7.52
CA ASP A 114 -13.96 3.05 8.68
C ASP A 114 -12.53 2.67 8.26
N GLU A 115 -12.38 2.03 7.11
CA GLU A 115 -11.09 1.57 6.59
C GLU A 115 -10.28 2.75 6.05
N VAL A 116 -10.94 3.68 5.35
CA VAL A 116 -10.33 4.97 4.95
C VAL A 116 -9.88 5.76 6.18
N THR A 117 -10.73 5.83 7.21
CA THR A 117 -10.40 6.54 8.45
C THR A 117 -9.22 5.88 9.17
N TRP A 118 -9.13 4.55 9.17
CA TRP A 118 -7.98 3.84 9.71
C TRP A 118 -6.68 4.15 8.95
N ILE A 119 -6.72 4.21 7.61
CA ILE A 119 -5.57 4.61 6.79
C ILE A 119 -5.09 6.02 7.16
N HIS A 120 -6.03 6.97 7.33
CA HIS A 120 -5.68 8.34 7.72
C HIS A 120 -4.97 8.44 9.06
N ARG A 121 -5.29 7.57 10.03
CA ARG A 121 -4.69 7.57 11.37
C ARG A 121 -3.23 7.14 11.41
N GLN A 122 -2.75 6.39 10.41
CA GLN A 122 -1.39 5.87 10.44
C GLN A 122 -0.37 7.01 10.21
N THR A 123 0.60 7.13 11.11
CA THR A 123 1.54 8.26 11.17
C THR A 123 2.92 7.95 10.61
N ASP A 124 3.36 6.70 10.66
CA ASP A 124 4.76 6.33 10.42
C ASP A 124 4.99 5.55 9.13
N ILE A 125 3.98 5.52 8.24
CA ILE A 125 4.08 4.88 6.93
C ILE A 125 5.10 5.62 6.07
N LYS A 126 6.12 4.89 5.62
CA LYS A 126 7.13 5.37 4.67
C LYS A 126 6.71 5.10 3.24
N PHE A 127 6.04 3.97 2.98
CA PHE A 127 5.58 3.57 1.65
C PHE A 127 4.09 3.28 1.66
N LEU A 128 3.32 4.10 0.94
CA LEU A 128 1.87 3.95 0.80
C LEU A 128 1.52 3.74 -0.67
N SER A 129 0.83 2.65 -0.97
CA SER A 129 0.34 2.32 -2.31
C SER A 129 -1.16 2.03 -2.22
N LEU A 130 -1.96 2.87 -2.86
CA LEU A 130 -3.43 2.82 -2.87
C LEU A 130 -3.87 2.75 -4.34
N THR A 131 -3.87 1.56 -4.91
CA THR A 131 -3.95 1.38 -6.37
C THR A 131 -5.26 0.74 -6.81
N ASP A 132 -5.81 1.18 -7.93
CA ASP A 132 -7.10 0.70 -8.45
C ASP A 132 -8.21 0.80 -7.38
N LEU A 133 -8.22 1.91 -6.63
CA LEU A 133 -9.21 2.22 -5.60
C LEU A 133 -10.02 3.46 -6.01
N PRO A 134 -11.31 3.55 -5.64
CA PRO A 134 -12.15 4.72 -5.92
C PRO A 134 -11.84 5.90 -4.97
N ILE A 135 -10.56 6.22 -4.74
CA ILE A 135 -10.11 7.35 -3.90
C ILE A 135 -9.81 8.60 -4.72
N ASP A 136 -9.86 9.77 -4.08
CA ASP A 136 -9.61 11.07 -4.69
C ASP A 136 -8.66 11.95 -3.85
N ASP A 137 -8.53 13.22 -4.24
CA ASP A 137 -7.67 14.20 -3.57
C ASP A 137 -8.00 14.39 -2.08
N THR A 138 -9.25 14.19 -1.66
CA THR A 138 -9.68 14.40 -0.27
C THR A 138 -9.08 13.34 0.65
N VAL A 139 -8.99 12.09 0.18
CA VAL A 139 -8.35 10.98 0.89
C VAL A 139 -6.86 11.28 1.08
N LEU A 140 -6.17 11.70 0.02
CA LEU A 140 -4.75 12.05 0.12
C LEU A 140 -4.50 13.24 1.04
N ALA A 141 -5.39 14.24 1.01
CA ALA A 141 -5.30 15.41 1.86
C ALA A 141 -5.42 15.06 3.36
N ALA A 142 -6.14 13.99 3.71
CA ALA A 142 -6.39 13.58 5.08
C ALA A 142 -5.33 12.63 5.68
N LEU A 143 -4.31 12.19 4.91
CA LEU A 143 -3.27 11.27 5.40
C LEU A 143 -2.39 11.86 6.52
N ASN A 144 -2.30 11.26 7.71
CA ASN A 144 -1.40 11.79 8.76
C ASN A 144 0.08 11.45 8.56
N CYS A 145 0.42 10.50 7.69
CA CYS A 145 1.80 10.09 7.40
C CYS A 145 2.58 11.01 6.44
N LYS A 146 2.07 12.21 6.09
CA LYS A 146 2.72 13.11 5.10
C LYS A 146 4.19 13.46 5.44
N SER A 147 4.55 13.52 6.72
CA SER A 147 5.91 13.81 7.20
C SER A 147 6.84 12.59 7.21
N SER A 148 6.30 11.37 7.18
CA SER A 148 7.06 10.11 7.16
C SER A 148 7.11 9.48 5.76
N LEU A 149 6.16 9.79 4.89
CA LEU A 149 6.09 9.25 3.53
C LEU A 149 7.33 9.57 2.70
N ARG A 150 7.83 8.53 2.01
CA ARG A 150 8.95 8.56 1.06
C ARG A 150 8.50 8.11 -0.33
N ARG A 151 7.52 7.19 -0.42
CA ARG A 151 6.88 6.79 -1.67
C ARG A 151 5.37 6.81 -1.52
N LEU A 152 4.71 7.38 -2.52
CA LEU A 152 3.26 7.39 -2.66
C LEU A 152 2.91 6.83 -4.05
N ASP A 153 1.99 5.90 -4.11
CA ASP A 153 1.47 5.33 -5.34
C ASP A 153 -0.05 5.36 -5.30
N VAL A 154 -0.64 5.99 -6.31
CA VAL A 154 -2.09 6.17 -6.47
C VAL A 154 -2.53 5.75 -7.86
N TYR A 155 -1.82 4.77 -8.44
CA TYR A 155 -2.14 4.20 -9.75
C TYR A 155 -3.63 3.86 -9.89
N GLY A 156 -4.25 4.24 -11.01
CA GLY A 156 -5.62 3.82 -11.33
C GLY A 156 -6.69 4.37 -10.39
N THR A 157 -6.43 5.49 -9.71
CA THR A 157 -7.38 6.15 -8.81
C THR A 157 -8.03 7.40 -9.44
N ASN A 158 -8.99 8.02 -8.73
CA ASN A 158 -9.63 9.27 -9.14
C ASN A 158 -8.88 10.54 -8.69
N VAL A 159 -7.62 10.41 -8.26
CA VAL A 159 -6.76 11.54 -7.88
C VAL A 159 -6.51 12.45 -9.10
N ARG A 160 -6.56 13.76 -8.85
CA ARG A 160 -6.40 14.82 -9.86
C ARG A 160 -5.39 15.89 -9.45
N PHE A 161 -5.14 16.07 -8.15
CA PHE A 161 -4.40 17.19 -7.56
C PHE A 161 -5.03 18.57 -7.85
N GLU A 162 -6.35 18.65 -7.88
CA GLU A 162 -7.11 19.84 -8.26
C GLU A 162 -8.01 20.37 -7.14
N SER A 163 -8.31 19.57 -6.12
CA SER A 163 -9.19 19.99 -5.02
C SER A 163 -8.54 21.04 -4.10
N ASN A 164 -9.37 21.84 -3.43
CA ASN A 164 -8.91 22.77 -2.40
C ASN A 164 -8.29 22.04 -1.18
N ALA A 165 -8.66 20.78 -0.94
CA ALA A 165 -8.14 20.01 0.19
C ALA A 165 -6.64 19.68 0.03
N ILE A 166 -6.20 19.42 -1.20
CA ILE A 166 -4.80 19.07 -1.48
C ILE A 166 -3.91 20.30 -1.72
N GLU A 167 -4.49 21.49 -1.89
CA GLU A 167 -3.76 22.74 -2.15
C GLU A 167 -2.72 23.08 -1.08
N ALA A 168 -3.07 22.91 0.19
CA ALA A 168 -2.19 23.16 1.33
C ALA A 168 -1.27 21.97 1.66
N CYS A 169 -1.48 20.82 1.02
CA CYS A 169 -0.69 19.63 1.33
C CYS A 169 0.74 19.76 0.81
N ARG A 170 1.69 19.33 1.64
CA ARG A 170 3.10 19.26 1.31
C ARG A 170 3.61 17.87 1.71
N PHE A 171 4.06 17.12 0.71
CA PHE A 171 4.68 15.81 0.86
C PHE A 171 6.19 16.00 0.82
N GLU A 172 6.72 16.70 1.82
CA GLU A 172 8.09 17.22 1.82
C GLU A 172 9.16 16.12 1.66
N TYR A 173 8.88 14.91 2.14
CA TYR A 173 9.83 13.81 2.14
C TYR A 173 9.58 12.77 1.05
N VAL A 174 8.51 12.91 0.26
CA VAL A 174 8.24 11.99 -0.85
C VAL A 174 9.29 12.17 -1.94
N ARG A 175 9.95 11.07 -2.29
CA ARG A 175 10.96 10.96 -3.35
C ARG A 175 10.43 10.26 -4.58
N SER A 176 9.45 9.38 -4.44
CA SER A 176 8.84 8.67 -5.56
C SER A 176 7.32 8.79 -5.53
N LEU A 177 6.75 9.22 -6.65
CA LEU A 177 5.30 9.29 -6.86
C LEU A 177 4.92 8.52 -8.12
N ASP A 178 3.92 7.65 -8.02
CA ASP A 178 3.25 7.05 -9.18
C ASP A 178 1.79 7.54 -9.23
N ILE A 179 1.45 8.21 -10.32
CA ILE A 179 0.10 8.72 -10.63
C ILE A 179 -0.41 8.14 -11.95
N SER A 180 0.13 7.00 -12.37
CA SER A 180 -0.23 6.43 -13.65
C SER A 180 -1.70 6.03 -13.68
N ASN A 181 -2.33 6.15 -14.85
CA ASN A 181 -3.76 5.88 -15.06
C ASN A 181 -4.69 6.65 -14.10
N THR A 182 -4.26 7.83 -13.64
CA THR A 182 -5.12 8.80 -12.94
C THR A 182 -5.67 9.85 -13.91
N HIS A 183 -6.44 10.80 -13.39
CA HIS A 183 -7.05 11.88 -14.18
C HIS A 183 -6.29 13.21 -14.10
N VAL A 184 -5.04 13.19 -13.66
CA VAL A 184 -4.20 14.39 -13.55
C VAL A 184 -4.02 15.08 -14.90
N GLY A 185 -4.44 16.34 -14.98
CA GLY A 185 -4.22 17.25 -16.11
C GLY A 185 -3.32 18.43 -15.75
N SER A 186 -3.34 19.50 -16.55
CA SER A 186 -2.44 20.65 -16.40
C SER A 186 -2.55 21.35 -15.05
N SER A 187 -3.77 21.52 -14.52
CA SER A 187 -3.97 22.10 -13.18
C SER A 187 -3.32 21.24 -12.09
N GLY A 188 -3.49 19.92 -12.16
CA GLY A 188 -2.83 18.96 -11.28
C GLY A 188 -1.31 18.96 -11.41
N ALA A 189 -0.76 19.16 -12.61
CA ALA A 189 0.68 19.22 -12.87
C ALA A 189 1.36 20.37 -12.11
N SER A 190 0.78 21.57 -12.20
CA SER A 190 1.26 22.74 -11.45
C SER A 190 1.19 22.49 -9.93
N ARG A 191 0.13 21.81 -9.47
CA ARG A 191 0.00 21.44 -8.06
C ARG A 191 1.06 20.43 -7.62
N ILE A 192 1.34 19.40 -8.42
CA ILE A 192 2.40 18.42 -8.14
C ILE A 192 3.74 19.13 -7.90
N CYS A 193 4.06 20.15 -8.70
CA CYS A 193 5.29 20.90 -8.56
C CYS A 193 5.44 21.61 -7.20
N THR A 194 4.33 21.96 -6.56
CA THR A 194 4.31 22.62 -5.24
C THR A 194 4.11 21.64 -4.08
N ALA A 195 3.34 20.57 -4.29
CA ALA A 195 3.04 19.57 -3.26
C ALA A 195 4.23 18.62 -3.01
N PHE A 196 5.05 18.36 -4.03
CA PHE A 196 6.19 17.44 -3.98
C PHE A 196 7.50 18.17 -4.36
N PRO A 197 7.97 19.14 -3.55
CA PRO A 197 9.11 20.01 -3.91
C PRO A 197 10.46 19.27 -4.03
N ASN A 198 10.44 17.98 -3.75
CA ASN A 198 11.55 17.18 -3.30
C ASN A 198 11.55 15.79 -3.96
N ILE A 199 10.69 15.63 -4.98
CA ILE A 199 10.51 14.42 -5.75
C ILE A 199 11.71 14.15 -6.66
N GLU A 200 12.11 12.89 -6.70
CA GLU A 200 13.22 12.40 -7.51
C GLU A 200 12.72 11.52 -8.66
N ARG A 201 11.59 10.83 -8.47
CA ARG A 201 10.96 9.97 -9.46
C ARG A 201 9.46 10.22 -9.56
N LEU A 202 8.99 10.48 -10.77
CA LEU A 202 7.57 10.59 -11.10
C LEU A 202 7.24 9.64 -12.26
N ILE A 203 6.28 8.73 -12.04
CA ILE A 203 5.63 7.98 -13.12
C ILE A 203 4.23 8.58 -13.32
N ALA A 204 3.92 8.97 -14.55
CA ALA A 204 2.68 9.62 -14.94
C ALA A 204 2.13 9.07 -16.26
N THR A 205 2.29 7.77 -16.47
CA THR A 205 1.82 7.07 -17.67
C THR A 205 0.30 7.03 -17.72
N GLY A 206 -0.31 7.26 -18.88
CA GLY A 206 -1.78 7.20 -19.00
C GLY A 206 -2.52 8.34 -18.28
N THR A 207 -1.83 9.45 -17.98
CA THR A 207 -2.42 10.67 -17.45
C THR A 207 -2.88 11.61 -18.58
N ARG A 208 -3.45 12.77 -18.23
CA ARG A 208 -3.90 13.81 -19.18
C ARG A 208 -2.88 14.95 -19.31
N LEU A 209 -1.62 14.70 -18.98
CA LEU A 209 -0.54 15.68 -19.08
C LEU A 209 -0.22 16.03 -20.54
N THR A 210 -0.05 17.32 -20.80
CA THR A 210 0.42 17.84 -22.09
C THR A 210 1.95 17.89 -22.15
N SER A 211 2.51 18.14 -23.34
CA SER A 211 3.95 18.37 -23.49
C SER A 211 4.46 19.57 -22.71
N SER A 212 3.62 20.61 -22.54
CA SER A 212 3.93 21.78 -21.72
C SER A 212 4.02 21.42 -20.24
N ASP A 213 3.08 20.62 -19.73
CA ASP A 213 3.06 20.16 -18.33
C ASP A 213 4.30 19.31 -18.02
N VAL A 214 4.66 18.39 -18.94
CA VAL A 214 5.88 17.58 -18.83
C VAL A 214 7.13 18.46 -18.82
N SER A 215 7.15 19.53 -19.61
CA SER A 215 8.27 20.48 -19.64
C SER A 215 8.41 21.27 -18.34
N GLU A 216 7.29 21.59 -17.68
CA GLU A 216 7.28 22.22 -16.36
C GLU A 216 7.78 21.25 -15.28
N ILE A 217 7.23 20.04 -15.22
CA ILE A 217 7.62 18.99 -14.27
C ILE A 217 9.12 18.69 -14.35
N ARG A 218 9.69 18.66 -15.57
CA ARG A 218 11.14 18.46 -15.79
C ARG A 218 12.04 19.52 -15.13
N ARG A 219 11.49 20.68 -14.76
CA ARG A 219 12.23 21.75 -14.06
C ARG A 219 12.28 21.56 -12.55
N LEU A 220 11.60 20.54 -12.01
CA LEU A 220 11.68 20.24 -10.59
C LEU A 220 13.14 19.95 -10.19
N PRO A 221 13.65 20.62 -9.14
CA PRO A 221 15.09 20.74 -8.92
C PRO A 221 15.78 19.42 -8.55
N LYS A 222 15.02 18.44 -8.05
CA LYS A 222 15.51 17.13 -7.65
C LYS A 222 15.06 15.99 -8.55
N LEU A 223 14.26 16.27 -9.58
CA LEU A 223 13.70 15.22 -10.42
C LEU A 223 14.81 14.58 -11.28
N ARG A 224 14.92 13.26 -11.17
CA ARG A 224 15.92 12.43 -11.88
C ARG A 224 15.26 11.51 -12.89
N VAL A 225 14.05 11.03 -12.57
CA VAL A 225 13.30 10.09 -13.40
C VAL A 225 11.89 10.63 -13.63
N LEU A 226 11.53 10.81 -14.90
CA LEU A 226 10.18 11.12 -15.33
C LEU A 226 9.75 10.12 -16.40
N GLU A 227 8.77 9.28 -16.08
CA GLU A 227 8.22 8.28 -16.98
C GLU A 227 6.78 8.67 -17.34
N THR A 228 6.52 8.91 -18.62
CA THR A 228 5.18 9.26 -19.14
C THR A 228 4.72 8.32 -20.26
N GLY A 229 5.56 7.35 -20.62
CA GLY A 229 5.31 6.37 -21.67
C GLY A 229 4.74 5.06 -21.13
N TYR A 230 4.03 4.31 -21.97
CA TYR A 230 3.41 3.04 -21.56
C TYR A 230 4.48 2.01 -21.17
N LYS A 231 4.38 1.47 -19.95
CA LYS A 231 5.07 0.27 -19.50
C LYS A 231 4.11 -0.60 -18.70
N GLU A 232 4.19 -1.90 -18.91
CA GLU A 232 3.57 -2.90 -18.05
C GLU A 232 4.21 -2.81 -16.66
N LEU A 233 3.41 -2.57 -15.63
CA LEU A 233 3.87 -2.54 -14.23
C LEU A 233 3.62 -3.91 -13.60
N ASP A 234 4.64 -4.48 -12.96
CA ASP A 234 4.50 -5.69 -12.15
C ASP A 234 4.05 -5.30 -10.73
N PHE A 235 2.75 -5.36 -10.50
CA PHE A 235 2.13 -4.97 -9.24
C PHE A 235 2.26 -6.03 -8.14
N ASP A 236 2.61 -7.27 -8.45
CA ASP A 236 2.68 -8.33 -7.44
C ASP A 236 4.10 -8.50 -6.89
N ASN A 237 5.06 -7.75 -7.43
CA ASN A 237 6.42 -7.74 -6.93
C ASN A 237 6.52 -7.08 -5.53
N VAL A 238 6.48 -7.92 -4.50
CA VAL A 238 6.79 -7.56 -3.10
C VAL A 238 8.25 -7.05 -2.98
N ASN A 239 9.08 -7.36 -3.97
CA ASN A 239 10.52 -7.14 -4.04
C ASN A 239 10.91 -6.14 -5.15
N ASP A 240 10.09 -5.14 -5.48
CA ASP A 240 10.51 -4.06 -6.41
C ASP A 240 11.85 -3.49 -5.89
N ALA A 241 12.99 -3.94 -6.43
CA ALA A 241 14.32 -3.70 -5.83
C ALA A 241 14.71 -2.21 -5.80
N PHE A 242 13.84 -1.37 -6.35
CA PHE A 242 13.85 0.09 -6.21
C PHE A 242 13.39 0.58 -4.82
N TRP A 243 12.80 -0.28 -3.96
CA TRP A 243 12.29 0.08 -2.63
C TRP A 243 13.36 0.37 -1.56
N ASP A 244 14.62 -0.01 -1.80
CA ASP A 244 15.66 -0.08 -0.76
C ASP A 244 16.79 0.97 -0.93
N LEU A 245 16.51 2.08 -1.65
CA LEU A 245 17.40 3.25 -1.74
C LEU A 245 16.95 4.40 -0.81
#